data_AF-A0A2N7XPZ7-F1
#
_entry.id   AF-A0A2N7XPZ7-F1
#
_cell.length_a   1.000
_cell.length_b   1.000
_cell.length_c   1.000
_cell.angle_alpha   90.00
_cell.angle_beta   90.00
_cell.angle_gamma   90.00
#
_symmetry.space_group_name_H-M   'P 1'
#
loop_
_entity.id
_entity.type
_entity.pdbx_description
1 polymer ?
#
loop_
_entity_poly.entity_id
_entity_poly.type
_entity_poly.pdbx_seq_one_letter_code
_entity_poly.pdbx_strand_id
1 'polypeptide(L)'
;MVSPKATFCAKCGVPKPVAAKKHTWALVLLGIIVFFVWLAPKNKEPSVAVTAPRQTKVSVEAFPRCLATRAEAGGYVSSDGGKSALRLTGDCEEEWNSWIDLCMANGRTDSNCTVTAGLMAQAAIKLVESGLVPDKAKPASVPFDVSFEVVMDFNDRKPLVRVRTNLPENTIFMSGISSPTHEGGTGYLSQAKGVVSPTGLVEFGPFTNHGEALRPGKYRMTIETLMAAIQPENVRTVFGQNGENLTGNKVSKLLIGSEKGVSQAFVFKVHQDGTITVQ
;
A
#
# COMPACT_ATOMS: atom_id res chain seq x y z
N MET A 1 -17.95 22.47 26.99
CA MET A 1 -17.73 23.23 28.24
C MET A 1 -16.23 23.31 28.49
N VAL A 2 -15.67 24.52 28.58
CA VAL A 2 -14.20 24.78 28.62
C VAL A 2 -13.76 25.05 30.06
N SER A 3 -12.64 24.46 30.47
CA SER A 3 -12.07 24.54 31.82
C SER A 3 -11.71 25.99 32.23
N PRO A 4 -12.08 26.49 33.41
CA PRO A 4 -12.11 27.92 33.75
C PRO A 4 -10.76 28.57 34.09
N LYS A 5 -9.61 28.00 33.68
CA LYS A 5 -8.27 28.51 34.06
C LYS A 5 -7.28 28.69 32.90
N ALA A 6 -7.75 28.89 31.67
CA ALA A 6 -6.88 29.26 30.56
C ALA A 6 -6.80 30.79 30.43
N THR A 7 -5.63 31.37 30.65
CA THR A 7 -5.36 32.80 30.39
C THR A 7 -4.97 32.97 28.91
N PHE A 8 -5.76 33.74 28.16
CA PHE A 8 -5.58 33.99 26.73
C PHE A 8 -4.72 35.23 26.46
N CYS A 9 -3.95 35.24 25.36
CA CYS A 9 -3.18 36.41 24.96
C CYS A 9 -4.08 37.42 24.19
N ALA A 10 -4.24 38.63 24.74
CA ALA A 10 -5.21 39.62 24.27
C ALA A 10 -4.96 40.20 22.86
N LYS A 11 -3.80 39.94 22.22
CA LYS A 11 -3.49 40.46 20.87
C LYS A 11 -3.48 39.40 19.76
N CYS A 12 -3.51 38.11 20.09
CA CYS A 12 -3.39 37.06 19.07
C CYS A 12 -4.25 35.81 19.31
N GLY A 13 -5.06 35.75 20.37
CA GLY A 13 -6.17 34.80 20.49
C GLY A 13 -5.81 33.30 20.64
N VAL A 14 -4.54 32.92 20.66
CA VAL A 14 -4.11 31.51 20.80
C VAL A 14 -3.76 31.16 22.26
N PRO A 15 -4.23 30.03 22.82
CA PRO A 15 -3.86 29.58 24.17
C PRO A 15 -2.42 29.07 24.23
N LYS A 16 -1.67 29.44 25.29
CA LYS A 16 -0.31 28.94 25.55
C LYS A 16 -0.35 27.59 26.29
N PRO A 17 0.45 26.59 25.90
CA PRO A 17 0.56 25.33 26.65
C PRO A 17 1.36 25.52 27.95
N VAL A 18 0.92 24.87 29.02
CA VAL A 18 1.57 24.90 30.34
C VAL A 18 2.63 23.79 30.40
N ALA A 19 3.86 24.13 30.77
CA ALA A 19 4.98 23.20 30.84
C ALA A 19 4.77 22.13 31.93
N ALA A 20 4.96 20.86 31.57
CA ALA A 20 4.89 19.71 32.48
C ALA A 20 6.10 19.71 33.45
N LYS A 21 5.81 19.74 34.75
CA LYS A 21 6.79 19.69 35.84
C LYS A 21 7.13 18.23 36.15
N LYS A 22 8.43 17.89 36.17
CA LYS A 22 8.97 16.56 36.51
C LYS A 22 8.56 16.14 37.93
N HIS A 23 8.02 14.94 38.10
CA HIS A 23 7.73 14.35 39.41
C HIS A 23 8.91 13.50 39.92
N THR A 24 9.47 13.94 41.03
CA THR A 24 10.41 13.25 41.91
C THR A 24 9.70 12.16 42.72
N TRP A 25 10.41 11.05 42.94
CA TRP A 25 9.98 9.91 43.76
C TRP A 25 9.96 10.30 45.25
N ALA A 26 8.89 9.95 45.96
CA ALA A 26 8.83 10.00 47.42
C ALA A 26 8.18 8.71 47.95
N LEU A 27 8.98 7.95 48.70
CA LEU A 27 8.58 6.83 49.55
C LEU A 27 7.67 7.33 50.69
N VAL A 28 6.52 6.69 50.87
CA VAL A 28 5.74 6.80 52.11
C VAL A 28 5.40 5.40 52.61
N LEU A 29 5.98 5.06 53.76
CA LEU A 29 5.65 3.94 54.63
C LEU A 29 4.30 4.21 55.34
N LEU A 30 3.42 3.22 55.37
CA LEU A 30 2.29 3.03 56.31
C LEU A 30 1.85 1.57 56.08
N GLY A 31 1.83 0.63 57.01
CA GLY A 31 1.39 0.69 58.40
C GLY A 31 0.54 -0.58 58.58
N ILE A 32 1.06 -1.57 59.31
CA ILE A 32 0.46 -2.89 59.50
C ILE A 32 -0.84 -2.74 60.30
N ILE A 33 -1.96 -3.19 59.72
CA ILE A 33 -3.20 -3.48 60.46
C ILE A 33 -3.57 -4.93 60.16
N VAL A 34 -3.36 -5.78 61.16
CA VAL A 34 -3.83 -7.17 61.21
C VAL A 34 -5.30 -7.15 61.59
N PHE A 35 -6.18 -7.53 60.67
CA PHE A 35 -7.59 -7.83 60.99
C PHE A 35 -7.90 -9.25 60.54
N PHE A 36 -8.13 -10.11 61.51
CA PHE A 36 -8.58 -11.49 61.35
C PHE A 36 -9.92 -11.52 60.62
N VAL A 37 -9.98 -12.17 59.44
CA VAL A 37 -11.23 -12.59 58.81
C VAL A 37 -11.14 -14.07 58.46
N TRP A 38 -11.70 -14.85 59.38
CA TRP A 38 -12.52 -16.06 59.22
C TRP A 38 -12.54 -16.73 57.83
N LEU A 39 -12.04 -17.97 57.79
CA LEU A 39 -12.24 -18.95 56.72
C LEU A 39 -13.63 -19.58 56.82
N ALA A 40 -14.43 -19.47 55.76
CA ALA A 40 -15.57 -20.35 55.50
C ALA A 40 -15.71 -20.57 53.97
N PRO A 41 -16.20 -21.74 53.52
CA PRO A 41 -15.81 -22.36 52.26
C PRO A 41 -16.59 -21.86 51.04
N LYS A 42 -15.94 -21.96 49.87
CA LYS A 42 -16.46 -21.60 48.55
C LYS A 42 -17.76 -22.36 48.23
N ASN A 43 -18.86 -21.63 48.10
CA ASN A 43 -20.03 -22.10 47.35
C ASN A 43 -19.68 -22.13 45.86
N LYS A 44 -19.93 -23.29 45.22
CA LYS A 44 -19.90 -23.45 43.77
C LYS A 44 -21.11 -22.73 43.18
N GLU A 45 -20.89 -21.59 42.55
CA GLU A 45 -21.82 -21.08 41.54
C GLU A 45 -21.47 -21.66 40.16
N PRO A 46 -22.48 -22.06 39.37
CA PRO A 46 -22.26 -22.61 38.04
C PRO A 46 -21.69 -21.53 37.12
N SER A 47 -20.54 -21.82 36.50
CA SER A 47 -19.98 -20.99 35.45
C SER A 47 -20.97 -20.92 34.29
N VAL A 48 -21.73 -19.83 34.21
CA VAL A 48 -22.32 -19.39 32.96
C VAL A 48 -21.13 -19.12 32.04
N ALA A 49 -20.96 -20.00 31.05
CA ALA A 49 -20.01 -19.79 29.99
C ALA A 49 -20.41 -18.49 29.29
N VAL A 50 -19.71 -17.40 29.62
CA VAL A 50 -19.68 -16.20 28.81
C VAL A 50 -19.09 -16.66 27.48
N THR A 51 -19.98 -16.94 26.54
CA THR A 51 -19.60 -17.20 25.17
C THR A 51 -18.95 -15.91 24.70
N ALA A 52 -17.62 -15.91 24.61
CA ALA A 52 -16.88 -14.79 24.05
C ALA A 52 -17.55 -14.42 22.72
N PRO A 53 -17.83 -13.13 22.46
CA PRO A 53 -18.36 -12.74 21.17
C PRO A 53 -17.40 -13.27 20.11
N ARG A 54 -17.97 -14.08 19.21
CA ARG A 54 -17.28 -14.63 18.05
C ARG A 54 -16.62 -13.46 17.34
N GLN A 55 -15.30 -13.32 17.48
CA GLN A 55 -14.52 -12.32 16.74
C GLN A 55 -14.62 -12.67 15.25
N THR A 56 -15.66 -12.14 14.61
CA THR A 56 -15.72 -12.02 13.16
C THR A 56 -14.59 -11.08 12.78
N LYS A 57 -13.67 -11.56 11.94
CA LYS A 57 -12.59 -10.75 11.36
C LYS A 57 -13.19 -9.44 10.86
N VAL A 58 -12.83 -8.34 11.51
CA VAL A 58 -13.26 -7.01 11.10
C VAL A 58 -12.62 -6.73 9.73
N SER A 59 -13.42 -6.77 8.68
CA SER A 59 -12.94 -6.65 7.30
C SER A 59 -12.74 -5.18 6.98
N VAL A 60 -11.47 -4.74 6.90
CA VAL A 60 -11.07 -3.37 6.53
C VAL A 60 -11.73 -2.90 5.23
N GLU A 61 -12.05 -3.83 4.33
CA GLU A 61 -12.67 -3.57 3.03
C GLU A 61 -14.20 -3.53 3.04
N ALA A 62 -14.88 -3.88 4.14
CA ALA A 62 -16.35 -3.98 4.15
C ALA A 62 -17.02 -2.62 3.88
N PHE A 63 -16.55 -1.57 4.56
CA PHE A 63 -17.11 -0.23 4.40
C PHE A 63 -16.88 0.36 3.00
N PRO A 64 -15.64 0.37 2.44
CA PRO A 64 -15.43 0.78 1.06
C PRO A 64 -16.28 0.01 0.03
N ARG A 65 -16.50 -1.31 0.23
CA ARG A 65 -17.33 -2.11 -0.67
C ARG A 65 -18.81 -1.74 -0.61
N CYS A 66 -19.34 -1.48 0.58
CA CYS A 66 -20.72 -1.00 0.72
C CYS A 66 -20.91 0.35 0.01
N LEU A 67 -19.99 1.30 0.23
CA LEU A 67 -20.02 2.62 -0.40
C LEU A 67 -20.05 2.52 -1.94
N ALA A 68 -19.18 1.70 -2.53
CA ALA A 68 -19.14 1.48 -3.97
C ALA A 68 -20.46 0.88 -4.49
N THR A 69 -20.92 -0.21 -3.87
CA THR A 69 -22.14 -0.94 -4.27
C THR A 69 -23.37 -0.03 -4.23
N ARG A 70 -23.51 0.77 -3.17
CA ARG A 70 -24.64 1.67 -2.99
C ARG A 70 -24.54 2.87 -3.94
N ALA A 71 -23.35 3.47 -4.11
CA ALA A 71 -23.16 4.56 -5.07
C ALA A 71 -23.51 4.14 -6.51
N GLU A 72 -23.16 2.92 -6.91
CA GLU A 72 -23.51 2.34 -8.21
C GLU A 72 -25.01 2.10 -8.39
N ALA A 73 -25.71 1.71 -7.32
CA ALA A 73 -27.17 1.56 -7.35
C ALA A 73 -27.90 2.88 -7.64
N GLY A 74 -27.19 4.02 -7.56
CA GLY A 74 -27.67 5.33 -7.96
C GLY A 74 -28.40 6.10 -6.86
N GLY A 75 -28.81 7.33 -7.20
CA GLY A 75 -29.50 8.24 -6.28
C GLY A 75 -28.59 9.16 -5.46
N TYR A 76 -27.28 9.12 -5.69
CA TYR A 76 -26.28 9.97 -5.05
C TYR A 76 -25.67 10.93 -6.06
N VAL A 77 -25.33 12.14 -5.63
CA VAL A 77 -24.72 13.18 -6.48
C VAL A 77 -23.53 13.82 -5.76
N SER A 78 -22.39 13.97 -6.42
CA SER A 78 -21.17 14.53 -5.78
C SER A 78 -21.24 16.04 -5.57
N SER A 79 -22.08 16.74 -6.34
CA SER A 79 -22.21 18.19 -6.35
C SER A 79 -23.27 18.76 -5.37
N ASP A 80 -23.71 17.99 -4.37
CA ASP A 80 -24.79 18.39 -3.46
C ASP A 80 -24.33 18.92 -2.09
N GLY A 81 -23.07 19.30 -1.99
CA GLY A 81 -22.47 19.79 -0.74
C GLY A 81 -22.22 18.68 0.29
N GLY A 82 -22.20 17.41 -0.13
CA GLY A 82 -21.88 16.26 0.72
C GLY A 82 -23.08 15.62 1.39
N LYS A 83 -24.32 16.03 1.05
CA LYS A 83 -25.54 15.40 1.56
C LYS A 83 -25.65 13.95 1.09
N SER A 84 -25.34 13.70 -0.18
CA SER A 84 -25.31 12.34 -0.74
C SER A 84 -24.24 11.50 -0.09
N ALA A 85 -23.07 12.07 0.23
CA ALA A 85 -22.01 11.33 0.91
C ALA A 85 -22.39 10.96 2.35
N LEU A 86 -23.03 11.88 3.09
CA LEU A 86 -23.55 11.59 4.43
C LEU A 86 -24.64 10.50 4.38
N ARG A 87 -25.56 10.60 3.42
CA ARG A 87 -26.59 9.58 3.21
C ARG A 87 -25.98 8.23 2.85
N LEU A 88 -24.99 8.21 1.96
CA LEU A 88 -24.29 7.00 1.54
C LEU A 88 -23.56 6.33 2.69
N THR A 89 -22.90 7.11 3.57
CA THR A 89 -22.31 6.57 4.80
C THR A 89 -23.37 5.97 5.72
N GLY A 90 -24.53 6.63 5.88
CA GLY A 90 -25.65 6.11 6.66
C GLY A 90 -26.29 4.85 6.08
N ASP A 91 -26.36 4.73 4.76
CA ASP A 91 -26.83 3.53 4.05
C ASP A 91 -25.87 2.33 4.22
N CYS A 92 -24.69 2.57 4.82
CA CYS A 92 -23.62 1.62 5.14
C CYS A 92 -23.24 1.67 6.63
N GLU A 93 -24.21 1.93 7.52
CA GLU A 93 -23.98 2.18 8.96
C GLU A 93 -23.26 1.03 9.67
N GLU A 94 -23.63 -0.22 9.41
CA GLU A 94 -23.01 -1.38 10.07
C GLU A 94 -21.51 -1.48 9.73
N GLU A 95 -21.18 -1.37 8.45
CA GLU A 95 -19.79 -1.39 7.99
C GLU A 95 -19.03 -0.15 8.44
N TRP A 96 -19.69 1.02 8.47
CA TRP A 96 -19.12 2.26 8.96
C TRP A 96 -18.69 2.15 10.42
N ASN A 97 -19.56 1.66 11.30
CA ASN A 97 -19.26 1.44 12.72
C ASN A 97 -18.04 0.51 12.88
N SER A 98 -18.04 -0.59 12.13
CA SER A 98 -16.94 -1.55 12.10
C SER A 98 -15.60 -0.94 11.65
N TRP A 99 -15.65 -0.06 10.65
CA TRP A 99 -14.48 0.65 10.13
C TRP A 99 -14.01 1.77 11.08
N ILE A 100 -14.92 2.47 11.75
CA ILE A 100 -14.61 3.50 12.76
C ILE A 100 -13.84 2.87 13.93
N ASP A 101 -14.28 1.72 14.42
CA ASP A 101 -13.60 0.97 15.48
C ASP A 101 -12.15 0.62 15.09
N LEU A 102 -11.94 0.14 13.85
CA LEU A 102 -10.61 -0.12 13.32
C LEU A 102 -9.78 1.15 13.17
N CYS A 103 -10.37 2.23 12.67
CA CYS A 103 -9.67 3.49 12.48
C CYS A 103 -9.17 4.06 13.82
N MET A 104 -10.00 4.02 14.86
CA MET A 104 -9.63 4.44 16.21
C MET A 104 -8.60 3.50 16.85
N ALA A 105 -8.73 2.17 16.65
CA ALA A 105 -7.75 1.20 17.11
C ALA A 105 -6.34 1.43 16.51
N ASN A 106 -6.28 2.07 15.34
CA ASN A 106 -5.03 2.50 14.70
C ASN A 106 -4.54 3.89 15.15
N GLY A 107 -5.05 4.40 16.27
CA GLY A 107 -4.56 5.62 16.92
C GLY A 107 -5.07 6.93 16.32
N ARG A 108 -6.14 6.89 15.51
CA ARG A 108 -6.82 8.09 14.99
C ARG A 108 -7.92 8.55 15.94
N THR A 109 -8.27 9.84 15.89
CA THR A 109 -9.43 10.38 16.61
C THR A 109 -10.72 10.07 15.87
N ASP A 110 -11.83 9.98 16.59
CA ASP A 110 -13.17 9.83 16.03
C ASP A 110 -13.47 10.86 14.92
N SER A 111 -13.11 12.13 15.14
CA SER A 111 -13.25 13.18 14.14
C SER A 111 -12.48 12.91 12.85
N ASN A 112 -11.24 12.42 12.96
CA ASN A 112 -10.41 12.08 11.79
C ASN A 112 -11.00 10.88 11.04
N CYS A 113 -11.50 9.89 11.77
CA CYS A 113 -12.12 8.71 11.18
C CYS A 113 -13.42 9.09 10.46
N THR A 114 -14.31 9.86 11.10
CA THR A 114 -15.57 10.32 10.51
C THR A 114 -15.35 11.16 9.25
N VAL A 115 -14.39 12.10 9.27
CA VAL A 115 -14.04 12.89 8.07
C VAL A 115 -13.51 11.98 6.96
N THR A 116 -12.66 11.02 7.30
CA THR A 116 -12.10 10.07 6.33
C THR A 116 -13.20 9.20 5.71
N ALA A 117 -14.17 8.74 6.50
CA ALA A 117 -15.33 8.00 6.00
C ALA A 117 -16.18 8.84 5.03
N GLY A 118 -16.44 10.11 5.38
CA GLY A 118 -17.16 11.03 4.49
C GLY A 118 -16.42 11.30 3.18
N LEU A 119 -15.08 11.41 3.21
CA LEU A 119 -14.26 11.54 2.02
C LEU A 119 -14.28 10.27 1.15
N MET A 120 -14.27 9.08 1.76
CA MET A 120 -14.43 7.81 1.05
C MET A 120 -15.79 7.75 0.33
N ALA A 121 -16.87 8.18 0.99
CA ALA A 121 -18.20 8.22 0.39
C ALA A 121 -18.29 9.22 -0.78
N GLN A 122 -17.73 10.42 -0.63
CA GLN A 122 -17.65 11.40 -1.73
C GLN A 122 -16.83 10.88 -2.92
N ALA A 123 -15.71 10.22 -2.64
CA ALA A 123 -14.86 9.62 -3.66
C ALA A 123 -15.61 8.51 -4.42
N ALA A 124 -16.35 7.64 -3.72
CA ALA A 124 -17.15 6.60 -4.34
C ALA A 124 -18.18 7.19 -5.33
N ILE A 125 -18.94 8.21 -4.92
CA ILE A 125 -19.94 8.87 -5.79
C ILE A 125 -19.27 9.50 -7.02
N LYS A 126 -18.16 10.19 -6.82
CA LYS A 126 -17.42 10.86 -7.91
C LYS A 126 -16.82 9.86 -8.90
N LEU A 127 -16.40 8.68 -8.45
CA LEU A 127 -15.94 7.60 -9.31
C LEU A 127 -17.08 7.06 -10.19
N VAL A 128 -18.27 6.86 -9.61
CA VAL A 128 -19.45 6.46 -10.37
C VAL A 128 -19.84 7.51 -11.41
N GLU A 129 -19.91 8.79 -11.03
CA GLU A 129 -20.24 9.89 -11.95
C GLU A 129 -19.22 10.09 -13.08
N SER A 130 -17.95 9.82 -12.82
CA SER A 130 -16.88 9.90 -13.83
C SER A 130 -16.83 8.69 -14.76
N GLY A 131 -17.75 7.72 -14.61
CA GLY A 131 -17.74 6.47 -15.37
C GLY A 131 -16.54 5.56 -15.03
N LEU A 132 -15.80 5.88 -13.96
CA LEU A 132 -14.65 5.14 -13.44
C LEU A 132 -15.08 4.28 -12.25
N VAL A 133 -16.24 3.64 -12.36
CA VAL A 133 -16.73 2.68 -11.37
C VAL A 133 -15.68 1.57 -11.25
N PRO A 134 -15.22 1.20 -10.04
CA PRO A 134 -14.48 -0.04 -9.86
C PRO A 134 -15.44 -1.18 -10.18
N ASP A 135 -15.31 -1.72 -11.39
CA ASP A 135 -16.19 -2.73 -11.94
C ASP A 135 -16.49 -3.84 -10.92
N LYS A 136 -17.79 -4.17 -10.82
CA LYS A 136 -18.39 -5.21 -9.98
C LYS A 136 -17.45 -6.36 -9.73
N ALA A 137 -17.29 -6.75 -8.45
CA ALA A 137 -16.73 -8.04 -8.00
C ALA A 137 -15.88 -8.73 -9.08
N LYS A 138 -14.76 -8.06 -9.39
CA LYS A 138 -13.76 -8.49 -10.34
C LYS A 138 -13.58 -10.00 -10.27
N PRO A 139 -13.63 -10.75 -11.40
CA PRO A 139 -13.40 -12.18 -11.34
C PRO A 139 -12.07 -12.37 -10.63
N ALA A 140 -12.08 -13.14 -9.55
CA ALA A 140 -10.85 -13.56 -8.91
C ALA A 140 -10.04 -14.28 -9.99
N SER A 141 -9.11 -13.56 -10.64
CA SER A 141 -8.23 -14.19 -11.60
C SER A 141 -7.42 -15.18 -10.77
N VAL A 142 -7.51 -16.44 -11.13
CA VAL A 142 -6.79 -17.51 -10.42
C VAL A 142 -5.32 -17.10 -10.35
N PRO A 143 -4.68 -17.17 -9.15
CA PRO A 143 -3.27 -16.89 -9.04
C PRO A 143 -2.48 -17.69 -10.07
N PHE A 144 -1.54 -17.04 -10.75
CA PHE A 144 -0.80 -17.66 -11.84
C PHE A 144 0.70 -17.40 -11.69
N ASP A 145 1.46 -18.42 -12.05
CA ASP A 145 2.91 -18.33 -12.03
C ASP A 145 3.39 -17.46 -13.18
N VAL A 146 4.22 -16.48 -12.85
CA VAL A 146 4.81 -15.57 -13.82
C VAL A 146 5.99 -16.24 -14.53
N SER A 147 5.94 -16.28 -15.87
CA SER A 147 7.12 -16.54 -16.70
C SER A 147 7.81 -15.22 -17.05
N PHE A 148 9.14 -15.21 -16.93
CA PHE A 148 9.94 -14.02 -17.18
C PHE A 148 11.34 -14.45 -17.62
N GLU A 149 11.53 -14.50 -18.94
CA GLU A 149 12.76 -14.93 -19.59
C GLU A 149 13.48 -13.71 -20.14
N VAL A 150 14.72 -13.49 -19.69
CA VAL A 150 15.52 -12.32 -20.07
C VAL A 150 16.62 -12.74 -21.03
N VAL A 151 16.71 -12.04 -22.15
CA VAL A 151 17.79 -12.14 -23.13
C VAL A 151 18.41 -10.77 -23.31
N MET A 152 19.73 -10.70 -23.31
CA MET A 152 20.45 -9.47 -23.62
C MET A 152 21.10 -9.61 -25.00
N ASP A 153 20.76 -8.68 -25.89
CA ASP A 153 21.29 -8.58 -27.25
C ASP A 153 22.07 -7.27 -27.47
N PHE A 154 22.64 -7.13 -28.64
CA PHE A 154 23.55 -6.06 -29.03
C PHE A 154 23.01 -5.31 -30.23
N ASN A 155 22.90 -3.99 -30.09
CA ASN A 155 22.75 -3.10 -31.24
C ASN A 155 23.96 -2.15 -31.26
N ASP A 156 24.91 -2.37 -32.15
CA ASP A 156 26.16 -1.59 -32.24
C ASP A 156 26.92 -1.45 -30.90
N ARG A 157 27.10 -2.58 -30.19
CA ARG A 157 27.72 -2.66 -28.84
C ARG A 157 26.95 -1.94 -27.74
N LYS A 158 25.69 -1.56 -27.99
CA LYS A 158 24.79 -0.99 -26.98
C LYS A 158 23.89 -2.11 -26.44
N PRO A 159 23.87 -2.36 -25.13
CA PRO A 159 23.04 -3.41 -24.55
C PRO A 159 21.57 -3.13 -24.83
N LEU A 160 20.87 -4.12 -25.36
CA LEU A 160 19.42 -4.14 -25.53
C LEU A 160 18.88 -5.35 -24.77
N VAL A 161 17.97 -5.12 -23.83
CA VAL A 161 17.38 -6.21 -23.05
C VAL A 161 16.02 -6.53 -23.61
N ARG A 162 15.81 -7.78 -23.98
CA ARG A 162 14.53 -8.33 -24.41
C ARG A 162 14.03 -9.29 -23.36
N VAL A 163 12.74 -9.20 -23.06
CA VAL A 163 12.10 -10.09 -22.12
C VAL A 163 10.88 -10.73 -22.78
N ARG A 164 10.72 -12.03 -22.58
CA ARG A 164 9.50 -12.77 -22.88
C ARG A 164 8.76 -13.10 -21.60
N THR A 165 7.46 -12.83 -21.55
CA THR A 165 6.63 -13.02 -20.36
C THR A 165 5.22 -13.44 -20.72
N ASN A 166 4.52 -14.08 -19.78
CA ASN A 166 3.09 -14.42 -19.88
C ASN A 166 2.16 -13.33 -19.32
N LEU A 167 2.70 -12.17 -18.95
CA LEU A 167 1.89 -11.07 -18.42
C LEU A 167 1.03 -10.42 -19.52
N PRO A 168 -0.08 -9.78 -19.13
CA PRO A 168 -0.98 -9.16 -20.10
C PRO A 168 -0.28 -8.09 -20.95
N GLU A 169 -0.76 -7.93 -22.17
CA GLU A 169 -0.42 -6.78 -23.02
C GLU A 169 -0.60 -5.47 -22.24
N ASN A 170 0.24 -4.49 -22.52
CA ASN A 170 0.29 -3.19 -21.88
C ASN A 170 0.76 -3.20 -20.42
N THR A 171 1.21 -4.34 -19.89
CA THR A 171 1.91 -4.35 -18.59
C THR A 171 3.13 -3.44 -18.67
N ILE A 172 3.20 -2.46 -17.77
CA ILE A 172 4.27 -1.48 -17.73
C ILE A 172 5.35 -1.95 -16.76
N PHE A 173 6.59 -1.91 -17.25
CA PHE A 173 7.80 -2.15 -16.49
C PHE A 173 8.67 -0.90 -16.42
N MET A 174 9.41 -0.77 -15.33
CA MET A 174 10.55 0.11 -15.21
C MET A 174 11.81 -0.74 -15.04
N SER A 175 12.82 -0.43 -15.85
CA SER A 175 14.16 -0.94 -15.66
C SER A 175 15.07 0.14 -15.11
N GLY A 176 16.04 -0.26 -14.30
CA GLY A 176 17.14 0.57 -13.83
C GLY A 176 18.47 -0.11 -14.13
N ILE A 177 19.45 0.67 -14.59
CA ILE A 177 20.84 0.22 -14.69
C ILE A 177 21.68 1.14 -13.82
N SER A 178 22.51 0.55 -12.96
CA SER A 178 23.50 1.27 -12.18
C SER A 178 24.88 0.63 -12.27
N SER A 179 25.92 1.44 -12.19
CA SER A 179 27.31 0.98 -12.09
C SER A 179 28.00 1.76 -10.96
N PRO A 180 27.80 1.35 -9.69
CA PRO A 180 28.28 2.12 -8.55
C PRO A 180 29.82 2.17 -8.51
N THR A 181 30.39 3.37 -8.35
CA THR A 181 31.85 3.57 -8.36
C THR A 181 32.55 2.86 -7.19
N HIS A 182 31.91 2.75 -6.03
CA HIS A 182 32.43 2.04 -4.87
C HIS A 182 32.49 0.51 -5.07
N GLU A 183 31.81 -0.04 -6.08
CA GLU A 183 31.90 -1.45 -6.49
C GLU A 183 32.83 -1.66 -7.71
N GLY A 184 33.66 -0.66 -8.06
CA GLY A 184 34.50 -0.68 -9.25
C GLY A 184 33.73 -0.41 -10.55
N GLY A 185 32.56 0.21 -10.45
CA GLY A 185 31.71 0.62 -11.57
C GLY A 185 32.09 1.99 -12.16
N THR A 186 31.35 2.41 -13.17
CA THR A 186 31.61 3.59 -14.00
C THR A 186 30.90 4.86 -13.52
N GLY A 187 30.06 4.77 -12.49
CA GLY A 187 29.16 5.83 -12.03
C GLY A 187 27.89 5.98 -12.89
N TYR A 188 27.69 5.11 -13.87
CA TYR A 188 26.54 5.17 -14.77
C TYR A 188 25.22 4.88 -14.04
N LEU A 189 24.17 5.65 -14.37
CA LEU A 189 22.81 5.45 -13.91
C LEU A 189 21.85 5.73 -15.06
N SER A 190 20.88 4.85 -15.29
CA SER A 190 19.84 5.05 -16.30
C SER A 190 18.58 4.29 -15.92
N GLN A 191 17.44 4.73 -16.46
CA GLN A 191 16.16 4.06 -16.35
C GLN A 191 15.49 3.99 -17.71
N ALA A 192 14.72 2.93 -17.95
CA ALA A 192 13.92 2.80 -19.16
C ALA A 192 12.56 2.17 -18.85
N LYS A 193 11.51 2.72 -19.47
CA LYS A 193 10.16 2.15 -19.45
C LYS A 193 10.04 1.09 -20.54
N GLY A 194 9.47 -0.07 -20.18
CA GLY A 194 9.09 -1.12 -21.11
C GLY A 194 7.59 -1.38 -21.04
N VAL A 195 6.99 -1.75 -22.15
CA VAL A 195 5.56 -2.13 -22.23
C VAL A 195 5.46 -3.48 -22.92
N VAL A 196 4.69 -4.40 -22.33
CA VAL A 196 4.46 -5.74 -22.90
C VAL A 196 3.61 -5.63 -24.17
N SER A 197 4.12 -6.13 -25.28
CA SER A 197 3.43 -6.24 -26.57
C SER A 197 2.39 -7.37 -26.59
N PRO A 198 1.51 -7.43 -27.62
CA PRO A 198 0.54 -8.52 -27.77
C PRO A 198 1.16 -9.93 -27.79
N THR A 199 2.44 -10.04 -28.18
CA THR A 199 3.16 -11.32 -28.24
C THR A 199 3.91 -11.65 -26.94
N GLY A 200 3.71 -10.88 -25.86
CA GLY A 200 4.39 -11.09 -24.57
C GLY A 200 5.85 -10.65 -24.55
N LEU A 201 6.27 -9.80 -25.49
CA LEU A 201 7.63 -9.27 -25.56
C LEU A 201 7.71 -7.86 -25.00
N VAL A 202 8.78 -7.54 -24.27
CA VAL A 202 9.12 -6.19 -23.83
C VAL A 202 10.62 -5.93 -24.03
N GLU A 203 10.98 -4.71 -24.41
CA GLU A 203 12.36 -4.31 -24.64
C GLU A 203 12.76 -3.13 -23.74
N PHE A 204 14.03 -3.10 -23.33
CA PHE A 204 14.64 -1.99 -22.62
C PHE A 204 15.99 -1.63 -23.25
N GLY A 205 16.17 -0.34 -23.53
CA GLY A 205 17.34 0.17 -24.24
C GLY A 205 17.05 0.42 -25.73
N PRO A 206 18.08 0.51 -26.58
CA PRO A 206 19.50 0.29 -26.26
C PRO A 206 20.03 1.29 -25.23
N PHE A 207 20.81 0.81 -24.26
CA PHE A 207 21.40 1.64 -23.23
C PHE A 207 22.69 2.29 -23.71
N THR A 208 22.83 3.60 -23.49
CA THR A 208 23.96 4.40 -23.98
C THR A 208 24.42 5.40 -22.94
N ASN A 209 25.67 5.83 -23.05
CA ASN A 209 26.19 6.97 -22.30
C ASN A 209 26.38 8.15 -23.25
N HIS A 210 25.41 9.08 -23.25
CA HIS A 210 25.39 10.21 -24.20
C HIS A 210 25.42 9.78 -25.68
N GLY A 211 24.72 8.70 -26.04
CA GLY A 211 24.67 8.14 -27.40
C GLY A 211 25.78 7.13 -27.72
N GLU A 212 26.85 7.11 -26.92
CA GLU A 212 27.97 6.17 -27.03
C GLU A 212 27.69 4.85 -26.30
N ALA A 213 28.45 3.81 -26.64
CA ALA A 213 28.40 2.54 -25.92
C ALA A 213 28.79 2.70 -24.44
N LEU A 214 28.28 1.81 -23.59
CA LEU A 214 28.64 1.81 -22.17
C LEU A 214 30.12 1.47 -22.00
N ARG A 215 30.79 2.15 -21.05
CA ARG A 215 32.21 1.87 -20.75
C ARG A 215 32.36 0.46 -20.15
N PRO A 216 33.50 -0.22 -20.36
CA PRO A 216 33.80 -1.48 -19.69
C PRO A 216 33.64 -1.36 -18.17
N GLY A 217 33.01 -2.35 -17.55
CA GLY A 217 32.67 -2.31 -16.13
C GLY A 217 31.54 -3.26 -15.75
N LYS A 218 31.27 -3.31 -14.44
CA LYS A 218 30.18 -4.10 -13.86
C LYS A 218 28.92 -3.22 -13.74
N TYR A 219 27.79 -3.78 -14.14
CA TYR A 219 26.50 -3.11 -14.13
C TYR A 219 25.47 -3.99 -13.42
N ARG A 220 24.64 -3.37 -12.59
CA ARG A 220 23.47 -3.99 -11.97
C ARG A 220 22.24 -3.53 -12.74
N MET A 221 21.46 -4.48 -13.23
CA MET A 221 20.16 -4.21 -13.83
C MET A 221 19.05 -4.64 -12.86
N THR A 222 18.03 -3.80 -12.75
CA THR A 222 16.75 -4.14 -12.12
C THR A 222 15.64 -3.98 -13.15
N ILE A 223 14.65 -4.86 -13.12
CA ILE A 223 13.44 -4.77 -13.93
C ILE A 223 12.26 -5.06 -13.02
N GLU A 224 11.36 -4.09 -12.90
CA GLU A 224 10.22 -4.17 -11.99
C GLU A 224 8.92 -3.78 -12.70
N THR A 225 7.83 -4.47 -12.40
CA THR A 225 6.50 -3.93 -12.71
C THR A 225 6.22 -2.71 -11.85
N LEU A 226 5.44 -1.77 -12.39
CA LEU A 226 4.82 -0.73 -11.57
C LEU A 226 3.76 -1.31 -10.63
N MET A 227 3.42 -0.56 -9.56
CA MET A 227 2.29 -0.85 -8.68
C MET A 227 1.00 -1.08 -9.49
N ALA A 228 0.16 -2.06 -9.11
CA ALA A 228 -1.05 -2.40 -9.85
C ALA A 228 -1.93 -1.17 -10.03
N ALA A 229 -2.08 -0.30 -9.01
CA ALA A 229 -2.92 0.89 -9.09
C ALA A 229 -2.57 1.85 -10.26
N ILE A 230 -1.33 1.84 -10.75
CA ILE A 230 -0.88 2.69 -11.88
C ILE A 230 -0.68 1.91 -13.18
N GLN A 231 -0.97 0.60 -13.18
CA GLN A 231 -1.05 -0.20 -14.40
C GLN A 231 -2.37 0.08 -15.15
N PRO A 232 -2.43 -0.22 -16.46
CA PRO A 232 -3.67 -0.18 -17.22
C PRO A 232 -4.74 -1.13 -16.64
N GLU A 233 -6.01 -0.85 -16.94
CA GLU A 233 -7.16 -1.58 -16.36
C GLU A 233 -7.12 -3.09 -16.62
N ASN A 234 -6.79 -3.51 -17.85
CA ASN A 234 -6.67 -4.92 -18.20
C ASN A 234 -5.59 -5.64 -17.37
N VAL A 235 -4.48 -4.97 -17.09
CA VAL A 235 -3.38 -5.47 -16.26
C VAL A 235 -3.77 -5.49 -14.80
N ARG A 236 -4.39 -4.41 -14.30
CA ARG A 236 -4.96 -4.31 -12.96
C ARG A 236 -5.87 -5.49 -12.68
N THR A 237 -6.76 -5.81 -13.62
CA THR A 237 -7.70 -6.92 -13.49
C THR A 237 -6.99 -8.27 -13.31
N VAL A 238 -5.85 -8.47 -13.97
CA VAL A 238 -5.08 -9.71 -13.82
C VAL A 238 -4.21 -9.71 -12.55
N PHE A 239 -3.61 -8.59 -12.18
CA PHE A 239 -2.67 -8.52 -11.04
C PHE A 239 -3.38 -8.65 -9.69
N GLY A 240 -4.59 -8.09 -9.59
CA GLY A 240 -5.21 -7.85 -8.30
C GLY A 240 -5.09 -6.39 -7.88
N GLN A 241 -5.52 -6.04 -6.68
CA GLN A 241 -5.36 -4.69 -6.15
C GLN A 241 -3.92 -4.39 -5.73
N ASN A 242 -3.18 -5.41 -5.27
CA ASN A 242 -1.83 -5.34 -4.71
C ASN A 242 -0.93 -6.47 -5.25
N GLY A 243 -1.18 -6.91 -6.49
CA GLY A 243 -0.43 -8.01 -7.12
C GLY A 243 -0.68 -9.38 -6.49
N GLU A 244 -1.77 -9.58 -5.75
CA GLU A 244 -2.07 -10.81 -5.02
C GLU A 244 -2.24 -12.05 -5.91
N ASN A 245 -2.53 -11.85 -7.20
CA ASN A 245 -2.72 -12.92 -8.17
C ASN A 245 -1.42 -13.33 -8.87
N LEU A 246 -0.32 -12.61 -8.62
CA LEU A 246 0.99 -12.97 -9.16
C LEU A 246 1.68 -13.98 -8.24
N THR A 247 2.09 -15.12 -8.80
CA THR A 247 2.84 -16.17 -8.09
C THR A 247 4.12 -16.58 -8.83
N GLY A 248 4.89 -17.48 -8.21
CA GLY A 248 6.15 -17.99 -8.77
C GLY A 248 7.39 -17.25 -8.27
N ASN A 249 8.56 -17.75 -8.68
CA ASN A 249 9.87 -17.29 -8.17
C ASN A 249 10.35 -15.95 -8.77
N LYS A 250 9.54 -15.33 -9.64
CA LYS A 250 9.81 -14.03 -10.26
C LYS A 250 9.08 -12.88 -9.56
N VAL A 251 8.19 -13.21 -8.62
CA VAL A 251 7.35 -12.27 -7.90
C VAL A 251 7.93 -12.01 -6.52
N SER A 252 8.08 -10.74 -6.16
CA SER A 252 8.50 -10.32 -4.82
C SER A 252 7.81 -9.01 -4.46
N LYS A 253 8.08 -8.49 -3.25
CA LYS A 253 7.68 -7.12 -2.92
C LYS A 253 8.43 -6.14 -3.82
N LEU A 254 7.72 -5.16 -4.33
CA LEU A 254 8.32 -4.05 -5.08
C LEU A 254 9.18 -3.18 -4.16
N LEU A 255 10.19 -2.51 -4.73
CA LEU A 255 11.06 -1.59 -3.97
C LEU A 255 10.29 -0.43 -3.33
N ILE A 256 9.19 -0.01 -3.95
CA ILE A 256 8.33 1.08 -3.48
C ILE A 256 6.98 0.49 -3.09
N GLY A 257 6.61 0.65 -1.82
CA GLY A 257 5.35 0.16 -1.26
C GLY A 257 5.44 -1.24 -0.63
N SER A 258 4.29 -1.84 -0.37
CA SER A 258 4.16 -3.20 0.21
C SER A 258 3.54 -4.21 -0.75
N GLU A 259 3.30 -3.80 -2.00
CA GLU A 259 2.67 -4.58 -3.05
C GLU A 259 3.63 -5.63 -3.64
N LYS A 260 3.05 -6.74 -4.12
CA LYS A 260 3.77 -7.74 -4.92
C LYS A 260 3.81 -7.33 -6.38
N GLY A 261 4.92 -7.61 -7.04
CA GLY A 261 5.05 -7.47 -8.48
C GLY A 261 6.19 -8.32 -8.99
N VAL A 262 6.45 -8.26 -10.29
CA VAL A 262 7.67 -8.85 -10.83
C VAL A 262 8.81 -7.93 -10.46
N SER A 263 9.84 -8.45 -9.79
CA SER A 263 11.08 -7.74 -9.56
C SER A 263 12.23 -8.70 -9.83
N GLN A 264 13.04 -8.37 -10.83
CA GLN A 264 14.20 -9.14 -11.24
C GLN A 264 15.43 -8.26 -11.18
N ALA A 265 16.51 -8.82 -10.66
CA ALA A 265 17.80 -8.16 -10.64
C ALA A 265 18.87 -9.14 -11.09
N PHE A 266 19.78 -8.67 -11.94
CA PHE A 266 20.93 -9.43 -12.38
C PHE A 266 22.10 -8.49 -12.64
N VAL A 267 23.28 -9.08 -12.72
CA VAL A 267 24.51 -8.35 -13.01
C VAL A 267 24.94 -8.67 -14.43
N PHE A 268 25.42 -7.67 -15.15
CA PHE A 268 26.13 -7.90 -16.39
C PHE A 268 27.46 -7.13 -16.38
N LYS A 269 28.43 -7.64 -17.12
CA LYS A 269 29.74 -7.02 -17.27
C LYS A 269 29.96 -6.67 -18.74
N VAL A 270 30.34 -5.43 -19.00
CA VAL A 270 30.87 -4.98 -20.28
C VAL A 270 32.39 -5.17 -20.25
N HIS A 271 32.93 -5.93 -21.19
CA HIS A 271 34.37 -6.21 -21.30
C HIS A 271 35.07 -5.15 -22.18
N GLN A 272 36.41 -5.18 -22.18
CA GLN A 272 37.23 -4.20 -22.92
C GLN A 272 37.00 -4.25 -24.44
N ASP A 273 36.67 -5.43 -24.97
CA ASP A 273 36.34 -5.65 -26.38
C ASP A 273 34.89 -5.28 -26.74
N GLY A 274 34.10 -4.84 -25.75
CA GLY A 274 32.69 -4.48 -25.91
C GLY A 274 31.71 -5.66 -25.79
N THR A 275 32.19 -6.88 -25.55
CA THR A 275 31.31 -8.03 -25.28
C THR A 275 30.64 -7.90 -23.91
N ILE A 276 29.49 -8.54 -23.72
CA ILE A 276 28.75 -8.53 -22.46
C ILE A 276 28.53 -9.96 -21.96
N THR A 277 28.75 -10.17 -20.67
CA THR A 277 28.39 -11.41 -19.97
C THR A 277 27.42 -11.12 -18.84
N VAL A 278 26.32 -11.88 -18.78
CA VAL A 278 25.38 -11.88 -17.65
C VAL A 278 25.90 -12.86 -16.59
N GLN A 279 25.81 -12.47 -15.31
CA GLN A 279 26.25 -13.24 -14.14
C GLN A 279 25.06 -13.73 -13.32
#